data_AF-A0A562E537-F1
#
_entry.id   AF-A0A562E537-F1
#
_cell.length_a   1.000
_cell.length_b   1.000
_cell.length_c   1.000
_cell.angle_alpha   90.00
_cell.angle_beta   90.00
_cell.angle_gamma   90.00
#
_symmetry.space_group_name_H-M   'P 1'
#
loop_
_entity.id
_entity.type
_entity.pdbx_description
1 polymer ?
#
loop_
_entity_poly.entity_id
_entity_poly.type
_entity_poly.pdbx_seq_one_letter_code
_entity_poly.pdbx_strand_id
1 'polypeptide(L)'
;MSRVLMCVLLLFLSGCASVPREEALKLGAAGQKAAEAGQAALADLAGEVGGFPERSAVLLTVATCTAPAAPSPCGISQAPGDVLTADEKLAGVISLRARALSQLHSAYGAFLEEAEYDAAVDIDQSLGELTDSVNNLAGAMALLSGGTSLLALPATKIARKAAGESARAAQKRRLLEASRALREIDQRLLELLREEAEAYQGISEILHTNRLQLANALLQAGLLDPRPLVDDFLSRNRLGAAMELEASDPVVLALARTVHAHQAGRLAAASRAAYQSHISAFEALIALHEDFEAGKPLSLDDVARALGEIRLWAELLEEPDGQAAEEAP
;
A
#
# COMPACT_ATOMS: atom_id res chain seq x y z
N MET A 1 18.61 60.83 -25.84
CA MET A 1 17.42 60.15 -25.28
C MET A 1 17.84 58.83 -24.64
N SER A 2 18.59 58.92 -23.52
CA SER A 2 19.35 57.82 -22.91
C SER A 2 18.89 57.56 -21.47
N ARG A 3 17.58 57.37 -21.29
CA ARG A 3 16.96 57.12 -19.96
C ARG A 3 15.88 56.03 -19.95
N VAL A 4 15.44 55.55 -21.11
CA VAL A 4 14.41 54.50 -21.21
C VAL A 4 15.02 53.09 -21.26
N LEU A 5 16.29 52.95 -21.63
CA LEU A 5 16.96 51.65 -21.74
C LEU A 5 17.44 51.06 -20.40
N MET A 6 17.35 51.81 -19.30
CA MET A 6 17.96 51.43 -18.01
C MET A 6 16.94 50.89 -16.99
N CYS A 7 15.64 51.01 -17.24
CA CYS A 7 14.59 50.46 -16.37
C CYS A 7 14.09 49.07 -16.79
N VAL A 8 14.47 48.57 -17.96
CA VAL A 8 14.08 47.22 -18.43
C VAL A 8 15.10 46.13 -18.01
N LEU A 9 16.32 46.52 -17.62
CA LEU A 9 17.35 45.57 -17.17
C LEU A 9 17.24 45.15 -15.69
N LEU A 10 16.34 45.76 -14.91
CA LEU A 10 16.17 45.46 -13.47
C LEU A 10 14.99 44.52 -13.15
N LEU A 11 14.23 44.08 -14.17
CA LEU A 11 13.13 43.13 -14.02
C LEU A 11 13.50 41.68 -14.40
N PHE A 12 14.75 41.43 -14.78
CA PHE A 12 15.29 40.09 -15.05
C PHE A 12 16.28 39.60 -13.98
N LEU A 13 16.21 40.15 -12.77
CA LEU A 13 16.70 39.46 -11.58
C LEU A 13 15.62 38.45 -11.14
N SER A 14 15.33 37.49 -12.01
CA SER A 14 14.83 36.18 -11.58
C SER A 14 15.82 35.72 -10.52
N GLY A 15 15.43 35.82 -9.25
CA GLY A 15 16.27 35.43 -8.13
C GLY A 15 16.88 34.08 -8.43
N CYS A 16 18.22 34.00 -8.37
CA CYS A 16 18.93 32.73 -8.43
C CYS A 16 18.27 31.81 -7.41
N ALA A 17 17.44 30.88 -7.88
CA ALA A 17 16.56 30.07 -7.05
C ALA A 17 17.43 29.24 -6.09
N SER A 18 17.62 29.77 -4.89
CA SER A 18 18.11 28.99 -3.78
C SER A 18 16.96 28.08 -3.40
N VAL A 19 17.09 26.78 -3.67
CA VAL A 19 16.26 25.73 -3.08
C VAL A 19 16.12 26.03 -1.58
N PRO A 20 14.93 26.41 -1.10
CA PRO A 20 14.77 26.80 0.28
C PRO A 20 14.84 25.55 1.16
N ARG A 21 15.58 25.63 2.26
CA ARG A 21 15.61 24.59 3.30
C ARG A 21 14.20 24.16 3.69
N GLU A 22 13.26 25.10 3.79
CA GLU A 22 11.86 24.84 4.11
C GLU A 22 11.18 23.88 3.12
N GLU A 23 11.46 24.00 1.81
CA GLU A 23 10.89 23.11 0.80
C GLU A 23 11.47 21.70 0.91
N ALA A 24 12.75 21.57 1.27
CA ALA A 24 13.35 20.26 1.53
C ALA A 24 12.71 19.58 2.74
N LEU A 25 12.42 20.33 3.81
CA LEU A 25 11.72 19.79 4.98
C LEU A 25 10.29 19.33 4.64
N LYS A 26 9.56 20.12 3.85
CA LYS A 26 8.22 19.75 3.36
C LYS A 26 8.26 18.46 2.55
N LEU A 27 9.20 18.36 1.61
CA LEU A 27 9.37 17.18 0.76
C LEU A 27 9.73 15.94 1.57
N GLY A 28 10.71 16.05 2.48
CA GLY A 28 11.11 14.98 3.39
C GLY A 28 9.94 14.45 4.22
N ALA A 29 9.19 15.36 4.86
CA ALA A 29 8.04 14.98 5.67
C ALA A 29 6.89 14.38 4.85
N ALA A 30 6.65 14.87 3.63
CA ALA A 30 5.64 14.32 2.72
C ALA A 30 6.01 12.88 2.29
N GLY A 31 7.28 12.65 1.94
CA GLY A 31 7.79 11.34 1.58
C GLY A 31 7.72 10.32 2.72
N GLN A 32 8.10 10.71 3.95
CA GLN A 32 7.97 9.86 5.13
C GLN A 32 6.52 9.41 5.38
N LYS A 33 5.56 10.35 5.26
CA LYS A 33 4.13 10.06 5.42
C LYS A 33 3.58 9.16 4.32
N ALA A 34 4.03 9.36 3.08
CA ALA A 34 3.64 8.49 1.96
C ALA A 34 4.14 7.06 2.16
N ALA A 35 5.37 6.89 2.62
CA ALA A 35 5.93 5.59 2.96
C ALA A 35 5.16 4.93 4.12
N GLU A 36 4.91 5.67 5.21
CA GLU A 36 4.18 5.18 6.40
C GLU A 36 2.75 4.74 6.05
N ALA A 37 2.00 5.57 5.32
CA ALA A 37 0.66 5.21 4.86
C ALA A 37 0.69 3.95 3.99
N GLY A 38 1.69 3.81 3.13
CA GLY A 38 1.96 2.61 2.35
C GLY A 38 2.19 1.35 3.20
N GLN A 39 2.88 1.48 4.33
CA GLN A 39 3.16 0.35 5.21
C GLN A 39 1.91 -0.11 5.97
N ALA A 40 1.10 0.82 6.48
CA ALA A 40 -0.11 0.49 7.21
C ALA A 40 -1.07 -0.38 6.37
N ALA A 41 -1.25 -0.02 5.10
CA ALA A 41 -2.12 -0.75 4.18
C ALA A 41 -1.64 -2.17 3.83
N LEU A 42 -0.36 -2.52 4.09
CA LEU A 42 0.17 -3.84 3.78
C LEU A 42 -0.11 -4.88 4.87
N ALA A 43 -0.42 -4.47 6.10
CA ALA A 43 -0.65 -5.41 7.20
C ALA A 43 -1.86 -6.32 6.92
N ASP A 44 -2.97 -5.73 6.48
CA ASP A 44 -4.19 -6.47 6.16
C ASP A 44 -4.00 -7.40 4.97
N LEU A 45 -3.31 -6.91 3.93
CA LEU A 45 -3.00 -7.69 2.74
C LEU A 45 -2.10 -8.89 3.08
N ALA A 46 -1.09 -8.71 3.93
CA ALA A 46 -0.23 -9.80 4.39
C ALA A 46 -1.03 -10.86 5.17
N GLY A 47 -1.96 -10.43 6.02
CA GLY A 47 -2.87 -11.34 6.73
C GLY A 47 -3.81 -12.11 5.79
N GLU A 48 -4.36 -11.43 4.78
CA GLU A 48 -5.26 -12.04 3.81
C GLU A 48 -4.56 -13.14 3.00
N VAL A 49 -3.37 -12.86 2.49
CA VAL A 49 -2.54 -13.82 1.73
C VAL A 49 -2.07 -14.96 2.63
N GLY A 50 -1.56 -14.64 3.83
CA GLY A 50 -1.06 -15.65 4.77
C GLY A 50 -2.12 -16.68 5.21
N GLY A 51 -3.39 -16.28 5.29
CA GLY A 51 -4.49 -17.17 5.65
C GLY A 51 -5.06 -18.01 4.49
N PHE A 52 -4.65 -17.78 3.24
CA PHE A 52 -5.25 -18.48 2.09
C PHE A 52 -5.03 -20.00 2.07
N PRO A 53 -3.82 -20.52 2.38
CA PRO A 53 -3.59 -21.96 2.45
C PRO A 53 -4.51 -22.68 3.44
N GLU A 54 -4.65 -22.09 4.63
CA GLU A 54 -5.50 -22.64 5.69
C GLU A 54 -6.97 -22.65 5.25
N ARG A 55 -7.48 -21.51 4.74
CA ARG A 55 -8.86 -21.43 4.23
C ARG A 55 -9.13 -22.44 3.12
N SER A 56 -8.17 -22.63 2.21
CA SER A 56 -8.25 -23.60 1.12
C SER A 56 -8.28 -25.04 1.63
N ALA A 57 -7.45 -25.38 2.63
CA ALA A 57 -7.46 -26.70 3.25
C ALA A 57 -8.77 -26.99 4.00
N VAL A 58 -9.30 -26.01 4.72
CA VAL A 58 -10.60 -26.11 5.41
C VAL A 58 -11.73 -26.28 4.40
N LEU A 59 -11.78 -25.43 3.36
CA LEU A 59 -12.78 -25.54 2.30
C LEU A 59 -12.78 -26.92 1.66
N LEU A 60 -11.61 -27.45 1.31
CA LEU A 60 -11.46 -28.78 0.73
C LEU A 60 -11.92 -29.89 1.70
N THR A 61 -11.58 -29.75 2.99
CA THR A 61 -11.99 -30.70 4.03
C THR A 61 -13.51 -30.72 4.18
N VAL A 62 -14.15 -29.55 4.30
CA VAL A 62 -15.61 -29.43 4.42
C VAL A 62 -16.30 -30.00 3.19
N ALA A 63 -15.85 -29.65 1.99
CA ALA A 63 -16.42 -30.15 0.73
C ALA A 63 -16.30 -31.68 0.61
N THR A 64 -15.16 -32.25 1.00
CA THR A 64 -14.93 -33.70 0.96
C THR A 64 -15.81 -34.43 1.98
N CYS A 65 -15.95 -33.87 3.18
CA CYS A 65 -16.67 -34.48 4.28
C CYS A 65 -18.19 -34.39 4.21
N THR A 66 -18.71 -33.43 3.43
CA THR A 66 -20.15 -33.25 3.23
C THR A 66 -20.64 -33.88 1.93
N ALA A 67 -19.75 -34.47 1.12
CA ALA A 67 -20.11 -35.14 -0.13
C ALA A 67 -20.93 -36.43 0.11
N PRO A 68 -21.87 -36.81 -0.79
CA PRO A 68 -22.71 -38.00 -0.64
C PRO A 68 -21.95 -39.33 -0.52
N ALA A 69 -20.70 -39.39 -0.98
CA ALA A 69 -19.81 -40.54 -0.92
C ALA A 69 -18.56 -40.26 -0.06
N ALA A 70 -18.70 -39.42 0.97
CA ALA A 70 -17.58 -39.00 1.80
C ALA A 70 -16.85 -40.21 2.44
N PRO A 71 -15.51 -40.20 2.45
CA PRO A 71 -14.74 -41.22 3.15
C PRO A 71 -15.00 -41.17 4.66
N SER A 72 -15.10 -42.35 5.28
CA SER A 72 -15.19 -42.50 6.74
C SER A 72 -13.99 -43.32 7.26
N PRO A 73 -13.17 -42.78 8.16
CA PRO A 73 -13.26 -41.45 8.76
C PRO A 73 -12.89 -40.33 7.79
N CYS A 74 -13.43 -39.14 8.04
CA CYS A 74 -13.04 -37.93 7.33
C CYS A 74 -11.57 -37.60 7.58
N GLY A 75 -10.78 -37.56 6.49
CA GLY A 75 -9.35 -37.27 6.55
C GLY A 75 -9.04 -35.77 6.49
N ILE A 76 -7.85 -35.40 6.96
CA ILE A 76 -7.31 -34.04 6.82
C ILE A 76 -6.92 -33.82 5.35
N SER A 77 -7.38 -32.72 4.75
CA SER A 77 -6.97 -32.31 3.42
C SER A 77 -5.83 -31.28 3.50
N GLN A 78 -4.92 -31.32 2.54
CA GLN A 78 -3.88 -30.29 2.35
C GLN A 78 -4.31 -29.34 1.23
N ALA A 79 -3.87 -28.09 1.29
CA ALA A 79 -4.06 -27.17 0.17
C ALA A 79 -3.33 -27.70 -1.10
N PRO A 80 -3.85 -27.46 -2.31
CA PRO A 80 -3.15 -27.80 -3.55
C PRO A 80 -1.74 -27.17 -3.61
N GLY A 81 -0.74 -27.91 -4.12
CA GLY A 81 0.66 -27.47 -4.08
C GLY A 81 1.00 -26.28 -4.99
N ASP A 82 0.27 -26.14 -6.10
CA ASP A 82 0.32 -25.01 -7.03
C ASP A 82 -0.21 -23.72 -6.40
N VAL A 83 -1.30 -23.82 -5.64
CA VAL A 83 -1.85 -22.75 -4.81
C VAL A 83 -0.81 -22.25 -3.79
N LEU A 84 -0.20 -23.17 -3.04
CA LEU A 84 0.82 -22.83 -2.03
C LEU A 84 2.00 -22.05 -2.64
N THR A 85 2.44 -22.44 -3.83
CA THR A 85 3.59 -21.82 -4.49
C THR A 85 3.29 -20.39 -4.98
N ALA A 86 2.07 -20.11 -5.43
CA ALA A 86 1.67 -18.78 -5.86
C ALA A 86 1.51 -17.82 -4.66
N ASP A 87 0.93 -18.30 -3.57
CA ASP A 87 0.74 -17.53 -2.35
C ASP A 87 2.06 -17.18 -1.67
N GLU A 88 3.00 -18.13 -1.58
CA GLU A 88 4.33 -17.90 -1.02
C GLU A 88 5.10 -16.82 -1.79
N LYS A 89 4.97 -16.80 -3.12
CA LYS A 89 5.56 -15.74 -3.96
C LYS A 89 4.93 -14.39 -3.68
N LEU A 90 3.60 -14.31 -3.61
CA LEU A 90 2.90 -13.05 -3.32
C LEU A 90 3.24 -12.55 -1.91
N ALA A 91 3.24 -13.42 -0.90
CA ALA A 91 3.65 -13.08 0.46
C ALA A 91 5.10 -12.56 0.50
N GLY A 92 5.99 -13.17 -0.29
CA GLY A 92 7.36 -12.70 -0.48
C GLY A 92 7.42 -11.28 -1.06
N VAL A 93 6.64 -11.00 -2.10
CA VAL A 93 6.52 -9.66 -2.71
C VAL A 93 6.01 -8.63 -1.70
N ILE A 94 4.93 -8.93 -0.97
CA ILE A 94 4.34 -8.05 0.05
C ILE A 94 5.37 -7.70 1.14
N SER A 95 6.10 -8.71 1.62
CA SER A 95 7.16 -8.52 2.63
C SER A 95 8.29 -7.63 2.11
N LEU A 96 8.72 -7.83 0.86
CA LEU A 96 9.75 -7.01 0.23
C LEU A 96 9.27 -5.58 -0.02
N ARG A 97 7.99 -5.38 -0.36
CA ARG A 97 7.38 -4.05 -0.48
C ARG A 97 7.33 -3.34 0.87
N ALA A 98 6.91 -4.02 1.93
CA ALA A 98 6.91 -3.46 3.29
C ALA A 98 8.32 -3.02 3.71
N ARG A 99 9.34 -3.83 3.36
CA ARG A 99 10.74 -3.48 3.56
C ARG A 99 11.17 -2.28 2.72
N ALA A 100 10.83 -2.23 1.43
CA ALA A 100 11.16 -1.12 0.56
C ALA A 100 10.54 0.20 1.06
N LEU A 101 9.28 0.19 1.50
CA LEU A 101 8.62 1.35 2.11
C LEU A 101 9.25 1.74 3.45
N SER A 102 9.68 0.78 4.26
CA SER A 102 10.44 1.07 5.50
C SER A 102 11.75 1.80 5.20
N GLN A 103 12.48 1.33 4.20
CA GLN A 103 13.71 1.99 3.78
C GLN A 103 13.45 3.33 3.11
N LEU A 104 12.31 3.49 2.44
CA LEU A 104 11.89 4.76 1.85
C LEU A 104 11.63 5.79 2.95
N HIS A 105 10.92 5.39 4.01
CA HIS A 105 10.71 6.21 5.20
C HIS A 105 12.04 6.66 5.81
N SER A 106 12.99 5.73 5.98
CA SER A 106 14.34 6.05 6.50
C SER A 106 15.11 7.00 5.58
N ALA A 107 15.08 6.81 4.26
CA ALA A 107 15.78 7.67 3.30
C ALA A 107 15.21 9.09 3.26
N TYR A 108 13.88 9.24 3.34
CA TYR A 108 13.26 10.55 3.49
C TYR A 108 13.54 11.19 4.86
N GLY A 109 13.68 10.38 5.92
CA GLY A 109 14.17 10.84 7.22
C GLY A 109 15.58 11.41 7.14
N ALA A 110 16.51 10.69 6.52
CA ALA A 110 17.88 11.17 6.30
C ALA A 110 17.94 12.41 5.40
N PHE A 111 17.05 12.51 4.39
CA PHE A 111 16.89 13.71 3.57
C PHE A 111 16.43 14.92 4.39
N LEU A 112 15.47 14.73 5.29
CA LEU A 112 14.99 15.75 6.21
C LEU A 112 16.11 16.19 7.17
N GLU A 113 16.83 15.25 7.77
CA GLU A 113 17.96 15.53 8.66
C GLU A 113 19.09 16.28 7.94
N GLU A 114 19.40 15.91 6.69
CA GLU A 114 20.36 16.64 5.86
C GLU A 114 19.91 18.09 5.65
N ALA A 115 18.62 18.35 5.45
CA ALA A 115 18.07 19.69 5.34
C ALA A 115 18.14 20.46 6.67
N GLU A 116 18.01 19.79 7.81
CA GLU A 116 18.04 20.41 9.13
C GLU A 116 19.45 20.71 9.65
N TYR A 117 20.36 19.74 9.55
CA TYR A 117 21.60 19.71 10.34
C TYR A 117 22.88 19.39 9.55
N ASP A 118 22.86 19.22 8.23
CA ASP A 118 24.04 18.81 7.42
C ASP A 118 24.56 17.41 7.84
N ALA A 119 23.77 16.37 7.53
CA ALA A 119 23.93 14.96 7.92
C ALA A 119 24.27 14.06 6.69
N ALA A 120 25.35 14.40 5.99
CA ALA A 120 25.62 13.86 4.65
C ALA A 120 25.98 12.35 4.57
N VAL A 121 26.40 11.72 5.68
CA VAL A 121 26.75 10.28 5.66
C VAL A 121 25.50 9.41 5.71
N ASP A 122 24.49 9.86 6.45
CA ASP A 122 23.28 9.08 6.70
C ASP A 122 22.44 8.97 5.42
N ILE A 123 22.39 10.04 4.62
CA ILE A 123 21.66 10.04 3.35
C ILE A 123 22.24 9.08 2.30
N ASP A 124 23.58 8.97 2.20
CA ASP A 124 24.24 8.02 1.29
C ASP A 124 23.91 6.57 1.65
N GLN A 125 23.96 6.26 2.95
CA GLN A 125 23.65 4.92 3.46
C GLN A 125 22.18 4.58 3.23
N SER A 126 21.25 5.46 3.63
CA SER A 126 19.82 5.20 3.48
C SER A 126 19.39 5.07 2.02
N LEU A 127 19.96 5.87 1.11
CA LEU A 127 19.70 5.72 -0.34
C LEU A 127 20.22 4.37 -0.88
N GLY A 128 21.37 3.91 -0.40
CA GLY A 128 21.90 2.58 -0.74
C GLY A 128 20.99 1.44 -0.28
N GLU A 129 20.59 1.45 0.99
CA GLU A 129 19.70 0.43 1.59
C GLU A 129 18.32 0.40 0.93
N LEU A 130 17.78 1.58 0.59
CA LEU A 130 16.56 1.73 -0.18
C LEU A 130 16.71 1.17 -1.60
N THR A 131 17.78 1.52 -2.31
CA THR A 131 18.06 1.04 -3.67
C THR A 131 18.12 -0.49 -3.70
N ASP A 132 18.83 -1.10 -2.74
CA ASP A 132 18.91 -2.56 -2.61
C ASP A 132 17.54 -3.18 -2.34
N SER A 133 16.74 -2.57 -1.47
CA SER A 133 15.40 -3.07 -1.14
C SER A 133 14.44 -3.02 -2.34
N VAL A 134 14.49 -1.94 -3.13
CA VAL A 134 13.69 -1.79 -4.36
C VAL A 134 14.15 -2.76 -5.46
N ASN A 135 15.46 -2.99 -5.59
CA ASN A 135 15.98 -3.98 -6.52
C ASN A 135 15.57 -5.41 -6.13
N ASN A 136 15.56 -5.74 -4.83
CA ASN A 136 15.07 -7.03 -4.34
C ASN A 136 13.57 -7.20 -4.61
N LEU A 137 12.77 -6.16 -4.37
CA LEU A 137 11.35 -6.16 -4.71
C LEU A 137 11.12 -6.38 -6.22
N ALA A 138 11.87 -5.68 -7.08
CA ALA A 138 11.79 -5.84 -8.53
C ALA A 138 12.12 -7.27 -8.99
N GLY A 139 13.13 -7.90 -8.37
CA GLY A 139 13.47 -9.30 -8.63
C GLY A 139 12.35 -10.26 -8.24
N ALA A 140 11.70 -10.04 -7.10
CA ALA A 140 10.56 -10.86 -6.67
C ALA A 140 9.33 -10.65 -7.56
N MET A 141 9.06 -9.42 -7.98
CA MET A 141 7.98 -9.09 -8.92
C MET A 141 8.14 -9.83 -10.25
N ALA A 142 9.35 -9.86 -10.82
CA ALA A 142 9.63 -10.61 -12.04
C ALA A 142 9.36 -12.12 -11.90
N LEU A 143 9.66 -12.70 -10.74
CA LEU A 143 9.37 -14.12 -10.44
C LEU A 143 7.88 -14.41 -10.26
N LEU A 144 7.10 -13.41 -9.80
CA LEU A 144 5.65 -13.48 -9.65
C LEU A 144 4.96 -13.36 -11.01
N SER A 145 5.32 -12.36 -11.82
CA SER A 145 4.70 -12.09 -13.13
C SER A 145 5.21 -12.99 -14.25
N GLY A 146 6.30 -13.75 -14.03
CA GLY A 146 6.97 -14.54 -15.06
C GLY A 146 7.68 -13.67 -16.11
N GLY A 147 7.81 -12.37 -15.83
CA GLY A 147 8.47 -11.39 -16.69
C GLY A 147 9.97 -11.32 -16.49
N THR A 148 10.60 -10.42 -17.24
CA THR A 148 12.01 -10.07 -17.01
C THR A 148 12.08 -8.97 -15.96
N SER A 149 12.96 -9.13 -14.97
CA SER A 149 13.27 -8.06 -14.03
C SER A 149 13.65 -6.81 -14.79
N LEU A 150 12.94 -5.73 -14.46
CA LEU A 150 13.31 -4.38 -14.84
C LEU A 150 14.79 -4.14 -14.45
N LEU A 151 15.50 -3.32 -15.24
CA LEU A 151 16.93 -3.02 -15.00
C LEU A 151 17.13 -2.56 -13.56
N ALA A 152 18.17 -3.09 -12.90
CA ALA A 152 18.50 -2.73 -11.53
C ALA A 152 18.89 -1.26 -11.44
N LEU A 153 18.38 -0.57 -10.42
CA LEU A 153 18.81 0.78 -10.10
C LEU A 153 20.29 0.74 -9.69
N PRO A 154 21.13 1.64 -10.24
CA PRO A 154 22.53 1.73 -9.84
C PRO A 154 22.63 2.24 -8.40
N ALA A 155 23.69 1.84 -7.70
CA ALA A 155 24.00 2.40 -6.40
C ALA A 155 24.25 3.91 -6.53
N THR A 156 23.47 4.72 -5.81
CA THR A 156 23.64 6.17 -5.77
C THR A 156 24.77 6.55 -4.82
N LYS A 157 25.60 7.51 -5.20
CA LYS A 157 26.54 8.19 -4.30
C LYS A 157 26.37 9.68 -4.40
N ILE A 158 26.14 10.33 -3.28
CA ILE A 158 26.06 11.78 -3.17
C ILE A 158 27.48 12.35 -3.05
N ALA A 159 27.80 13.33 -3.88
CA ALA A 159 29.16 13.85 -3.94
C ALA A 159 29.46 14.70 -2.70
N ARG A 160 30.56 14.36 -2.01
CA ARG A 160 31.05 15.11 -0.85
C ARG A 160 31.44 16.56 -1.20
N LYS A 161 31.53 17.41 -0.18
CA LYS A 161 31.94 18.81 -0.29
C LYS A 161 33.27 18.96 -1.05
N ALA A 162 33.29 19.82 -2.06
CA ALA A 162 34.51 20.13 -2.81
C ALA A 162 35.39 21.15 -2.06
N ALA A 163 36.70 21.15 -2.32
CA ALA A 163 37.62 22.12 -1.75
C ALA A 163 37.23 23.56 -2.16
N GLY A 164 37.06 24.45 -1.18
CA GLY A 164 36.64 25.85 -1.41
C GLY A 164 35.12 26.06 -1.53
N GLU A 165 34.30 25.01 -1.51
CA GLU A 165 32.84 25.11 -1.50
C GLU A 165 32.34 25.61 -0.12
N SER A 166 31.32 26.46 -0.09
CA SER A 166 30.68 26.84 1.19
C SER A 166 29.83 25.67 1.72
N ALA A 167 29.65 25.57 3.04
CA ALA A 167 28.81 24.52 3.63
C ALA A 167 27.38 24.55 3.07
N ARG A 168 26.80 25.76 2.94
CA ARG A 168 25.45 25.97 2.39
C ARG A 168 25.35 25.55 0.91
N ALA A 169 26.37 25.81 0.11
CA ALA A 169 26.38 25.38 -1.30
C ALA A 169 26.49 23.85 -1.41
N ALA A 170 27.35 23.24 -0.58
CA ALA A 170 27.49 21.79 -0.52
C ALA A 170 26.17 21.11 -0.09
N GLN A 171 25.54 21.59 0.99
CA GLN A 171 24.24 21.08 1.45
C GLN A 171 23.16 21.20 0.38
N LYS A 172 23.05 22.37 -0.26
CA LYS A 172 22.10 22.55 -1.37
C LYS A 172 22.32 21.53 -2.48
N ARG A 173 23.58 21.32 -2.88
CA ARG A 173 23.93 20.36 -3.93
C ARG A 173 23.55 18.94 -3.52
N ARG A 174 23.87 18.53 -2.29
CA ARG A 174 23.50 17.19 -1.77
C ARG A 174 21.99 16.98 -1.72
N LEU A 175 21.22 17.97 -1.26
CA LEU A 175 19.75 17.90 -1.29
C LEU A 175 19.22 17.75 -2.72
N LEU A 176 19.79 18.45 -3.70
CA LEU A 176 19.39 18.30 -5.11
C LEU A 176 19.76 16.92 -5.68
N GLU A 177 20.96 16.42 -5.38
CA GLU A 177 21.41 15.08 -5.79
C GLU A 177 20.55 13.99 -5.15
N ALA A 178 20.25 14.10 -3.86
CA ALA A 178 19.42 13.16 -3.13
C ALA A 178 17.96 13.20 -3.58
N SER A 179 17.41 14.39 -3.87
CA SER A 179 16.08 14.54 -4.47
C SER A 179 15.97 13.77 -5.78
N ARG A 180 16.97 13.88 -6.66
CA ARG A 180 16.97 13.17 -7.94
C ARG A 180 16.99 11.66 -7.74
N ALA A 181 17.81 11.18 -6.82
CA ALA A 181 17.91 9.76 -6.49
C ALA A 181 16.60 9.22 -5.91
N LEU A 182 15.99 9.95 -4.96
CA LEU A 182 14.67 9.62 -4.41
C LEU A 182 13.61 9.59 -5.50
N ARG A 183 13.59 10.58 -6.41
CA ARG A 183 12.66 10.60 -7.54
C ARG A 183 12.82 9.38 -8.44
N GLU A 184 14.05 9.01 -8.81
CA GLU A 184 14.31 7.81 -9.63
C GLU A 184 13.84 6.53 -8.92
N ILE A 185 14.06 6.44 -7.61
CA ILE A 185 13.58 5.32 -6.79
C ILE A 185 12.06 5.31 -6.70
N ASP A 186 11.41 6.46 -6.49
CA ASP A 186 9.95 6.59 -6.43
C ASP A 186 9.29 6.26 -7.76
N GLN A 187 9.90 6.67 -8.88
CA GLN A 187 9.47 6.26 -10.21
C GLN A 187 9.53 4.74 -10.36
N ARG A 188 10.60 4.11 -9.88
CA ARG A 188 10.70 2.66 -9.90
C ARG A 188 9.68 1.99 -8.99
N LEU A 189 9.46 2.49 -7.78
CA LEU A 189 8.42 1.99 -6.90
C LEU A 189 7.04 2.15 -7.54
N LEU A 190 6.75 3.27 -8.20
CA LEU A 190 5.52 3.49 -8.94
C LEU A 190 5.32 2.47 -10.07
N GLU A 191 6.36 2.15 -10.84
CA GLU A 191 6.32 1.09 -11.85
C GLU A 191 6.00 -0.28 -11.24
N LEU A 192 6.70 -0.63 -10.16
CA LEU A 192 6.49 -1.89 -9.45
C LEU A 192 5.08 -1.98 -8.84
N LEU A 193 4.57 -0.88 -8.28
CA LEU A 193 3.21 -0.81 -7.75
C LEU A 193 2.18 -1.04 -8.84
N ARG A 194 2.38 -0.47 -10.04
CA ARG A 194 1.48 -0.70 -11.19
C ARG A 194 1.53 -2.15 -11.67
N GLU A 195 2.70 -2.76 -11.77
CA GLU A 195 2.85 -4.18 -12.10
C GLU A 195 2.18 -5.08 -11.04
N GLU A 196 2.40 -4.77 -9.76
CA GLU A 196 1.78 -5.49 -8.65
C GLU A 196 0.26 -5.29 -8.63
N ALA A 197 -0.28 -4.13 -9.02
CA ALA A 197 -1.72 -3.92 -9.12
C ALA A 197 -2.40 -4.86 -10.13
N GLU A 198 -1.76 -5.08 -11.29
CA GLU A 198 -2.26 -6.02 -12.31
C GLU A 198 -2.24 -7.46 -11.78
N ALA A 199 -1.14 -7.87 -11.13
CA ALA A 199 -1.04 -9.19 -10.51
C ALA A 199 -2.03 -9.36 -9.34
N TYR A 200 -2.20 -8.32 -8.53
CA TYR A 200 -3.08 -8.30 -7.37
C TYR A 200 -4.55 -8.35 -7.76
N GLN A 201 -4.97 -7.77 -8.89
CA GLN A 201 -6.36 -7.89 -9.32
C GLN A 201 -6.76 -9.35 -9.53
N GLY A 202 -5.91 -10.14 -10.19
CA GLY A 202 -6.13 -11.58 -10.37
C GLY A 202 -6.12 -12.36 -9.05
N ILE A 203 -5.21 -12.02 -8.14
CA ILE A 203 -5.07 -12.73 -6.87
C ILE A 203 -6.18 -12.33 -5.88
N SER A 204 -6.53 -11.05 -5.79
CA SER A 204 -7.63 -10.55 -4.95
C SER A 204 -8.97 -11.22 -5.31
N GLU A 205 -9.25 -11.45 -6.59
CA GLU A 205 -10.43 -12.20 -7.02
C GLU A 205 -10.41 -13.66 -6.52
N ILE A 206 -9.24 -14.31 -6.53
CA ILE A 206 -9.04 -15.66 -6.02
C ILE A 206 -9.20 -15.69 -4.49
N LEU A 207 -8.55 -14.79 -3.75
CA LEU A 207 -8.64 -14.65 -2.30
C LEU A 207 -10.10 -14.43 -1.87
N HIS A 208 -10.78 -13.51 -2.56
CA HIS A 208 -12.18 -13.18 -2.34
C HIS A 208 -13.10 -14.38 -2.61
N THR A 209 -12.93 -15.04 -3.77
CA THR A 209 -13.72 -16.21 -4.14
C THR A 209 -13.54 -17.35 -3.13
N ASN A 210 -12.31 -17.60 -2.70
CA ASN A 210 -12.00 -18.61 -1.69
C ASN A 210 -12.70 -18.33 -0.36
N ARG A 211 -12.69 -17.07 0.12
CA ARG A 211 -13.39 -16.67 1.35
C ARG A 211 -14.90 -16.90 1.24
N LEU A 212 -15.50 -16.52 0.11
CA LEU A 212 -16.93 -16.74 -0.13
C LEU A 212 -17.29 -18.23 -0.22
N GLN A 213 -16.47 -19.02 -0.91
CA GLN A 213 -16.65 -20.46 -1.02
C GLN A 213 -16.55 -21.14 0.35
N LEU A 214 -15.58 -20.75 1.16
CA LEU A 214 -15.42 -21.26 2.52
C LEU A 214 -16.64 -20.92 3.39
N ALA A 215 -17.05 -19.66 3.44
CA ALA A 215 -18.22 -19.25 4.22
C ALA A 215 -19.49 -19.99 3.77
N ASN A 216 -19.69 -20.13 2.45
CA ASN A 216 -20.81 -20.88 1.90
C ASN A 216 -20.75 -22.37 2.27
N ALA A 217 -19.58 -23.00 2.18
CA ALA A 217 -19.39 -24.40 2.57
C ALA A 217 -19.68 -24.62 4.07
N LEU A 218 -19.20 -23.73 4.93
CA LEU A 218 -19.44 -23.79 6.37
C LEU A 218 -20.92 -23.59 6.72
N LEU A 219 -21.60 -22.63 6.07
CA LEU A 219 -23.05 -22.42 6.22
C LEU A 219 -23.85 -23.65 5.75
N GLN A 220 -23.48 -24.25 4.62
CA GLN A 220 -24.13 -25.47 4.11
C GLN A 220 -23.91 -26.67 5.02
N ALA A 221 -22.74 -26.77 5.64
CA ALA A 221 -22.40 -27.81 6.59
C ALA A 221 -23.03 -27.60 7.99
N GLY A 222 -23.69 -26.46 8.23
CA GLY A 222 -24.21 -26.09 9.55
C GLY A 222 -23.12 -25.78 10.58
N LEU A 223 -21.91 -25.47 10.14
CA LEU A 223 -20.75 -25.15 11.00
C LEU A 223 -20.63 -23.65 11.28
N LEU A 224 -21.32 -22.81 10.52
CA LEU A 224 -21.42 -21.37 10.75
C LEU A 224 -22.88 -21.00 11.05
N ASP A 225 -23.10 -20.22 12.12
CA ASP A 225 -24.43 -19.67 12.43
C ASP A 225 -24.70 -18.44 11.53
N PRO A 226 -25.74 -18.46 10.69
CA PRO A 226 -26.08 -17.32 9.82
C PRO A 226 -26.70 -16.14 10.58
N ARG A 227 -27.27 -16.35 11.77
CA ARG A 227 -28.11 -15.35 12.45
C ARG A 227 -27.37 -14.04 12.77
N PRO A 228 -26.13 -14.07 13.32
CA PRO A 228 -25.41 -12.82 13.61
C PRO A 228 -25.22 -11.92 12.38
N LEU A 229 -24.93 -12.50 11.21
CA LEU A 229 -24.77 -11.75 9.95
C LEU A 229 -26.10 -11.11 9.50
N VAL A 230 -27.20 -11.84 9.66
CA VAL A 230 -28.53 -11.36 9.30
C VAL A 230 -29.01 -10.29 10.28
N ASP A 231 -28.84 -10.50 11.58
CA ASP A 231 -29.22 -9.56 12.63
C ASP A 231 -28.45 -8.24 12.52
N ASP A 232 -27.14 -8.30 12.27
CA ASP A 232 -26.33 -7.12 12.00
C ASP A 232 -26.81 -6.36 10.75
N PHE A 233 -27.13 -7.07 9.67
CA PHE A 233 -27.68 -6.44 8.46
C PHE A 233 -29.03 -5.76 8.74
N LEU A 234 -29.95 -6.43 9.44
CA LEU A 234 -31.25 -5.86 9.79
C LEU A 234 -31.07 -4.61 10.67
N SER A 235 -30.25 -4.71 11.71
CA SER A 235 -29.94 -3.61 12.64
C SER A 235 -29.38 -2.38 11.92
N ARG A 236 -28.35 -2.56 11.08
CA ARG A 236 -27.74 -1.46 10.30
C ARG A 236 -28.73 -0.75 9.36
N ASN A 237 -29.75 -1.46 8.91
CA ASN A 237 -30.81 -0.92 8.05
C ASN A 237 -32.04 -0.45 8.83
N ARG A 238 -31.98 -0.43 10.18
CA ARG A 238 -33.12 -0.10 11.07
C ARG A 238 -34.34 -0.98 10.81
N LEU A 239 -34.10 -2.22 10.43
CA LEU A 239 -35.09 -3.27 10.27
C LEU A 239 -35.04 -4.17 11.50
N GLY A 240 -36.19 -4.73 11.86
CA GLY A 240 -36.29 -5.76 12.90
C GLY A 240 -36.81 -7.06 12.29
N ALA A 241 -36.38 -8.18 12.84
CA ALA A 241 -36.97 -9.46 12.50
C ALA A 241 -38.42 -9.49 13.02
N ALA A 242 -39.38 -9.76 12.13
CA ALA A 242 -40.80 -9.88 12.52
C ALA A 242 -41.09 -11.18 13.27
N MET A 243 -40.18 -12.14 13.20
CA MET A 243 -40.22 -13.45 13.85
C MET A 243 -38.79 -13.86 14.23
N GLU A 244 -38.67 -14.85 15.12
CA GLU A 244 -37.38 -15.43 15.47
C GLU A 244 -36.72 -16.07 14.25
N LEU A 245 -35.42 -15.83 14.06
CA LEU A 245 -34.67 -16.35 12.93
C LEU A 245 -34.18 -17.77 13.23
N GLU A 246 -34.61 -18.73 12.42
CA GLU A 246 -34.13 -20.11 12.48
C GLU A 246 -32.87 -20.27 11.62
N ALA A 247 -31.77 -20.74 12.22
CA ALA A 247 -30.48 -20.87 11.54
C ALA A 247 -30.50 -21.84 10.34
N SER A 248 -31.41 -22.82 10.35
CA SER A 248 -31.58 -23.79 9.27
C SER A 248 -32.58 -23.34 8.19
N ASP A 249 -33.26 -22.20 8.37
CA ASP A 249 -34.20 -21.70 7.37
C ASP A 249 -33.45 -21.36 6.07
N PRO A 250 -33.87 -21.91 4.92
CA PRO A 250 -33.24 -21.63 3.63
C PRO A 250 -33.16 -20.14 3.28
N VAL A 251 -34.12 -19.32 3.72
CA VAL A 251 -34.15 -17.87 3.51
C VAL A 251 -33.11 -17.18 4.37
N VAL A 252 -32.97 -17.57 5.64
CA VAL A 252 -31.94 -17.03 6.55
C VAL A 252 -30.54 -17.37 6.03
N LEU A 253 -30.32 -18.61 5.59
CA LEU A 253 -29.07 -19.03 4.96
C LEU A 253 -28.78 -18.26 3.66
N ALA A 254 -29.79 -18.06 2.80
CA ALA A 254 -29.63 -17.30 1.56
C ALA A 254 -29.28 -15.83 1.86
N LEU A 255 -29.96 -15.20 2.82
CA LEU A 255 -29.72 -13.82 3.22
C LEU A 255 -28.31 -13.64 3.79
N ALA A 256 -27.88 -14.53 4.70
CA ALA A 256 -26.53 -14.50 5.24
C ALA A 256 -25.46 -14.60 4.14
N ARG A 257 -25.65 -15.50 3.16
CA ARG A 257 -24.75 -15.61 2.00
C ARG A 257 -24.72 -14.33 1.17
N THR A 258 -25.88 -13.72 0.91
CA THR A 258 -25.96 -12.47 0.14
C THR A 258 -25.28 -11.31 0.88
N VAL A 259 -25.52 -11.15 2.19
CA VAL A 259 -24.89 -10.13 3.02
C VAL A 259 -23.37 -10.32 3.01
N HIS A 260 -22.90 -11.54 3.25
CA HIS A 260 -21.49 -11.86 3.27
C HIS A 260 -20.81 -11.61 1.90
N ALA A 261 -21.46 -12.02 0.80
CA ALA A 261 -20.99 -11.75 -0.56
C ALA A 261 -20.85 -10.25 -0.84
N HIS A 262 -21.84 -9.46 -0.42
CA HIS A 262 -21.81 -8.01 -0.59
C HIS A 262 -20.70 -7.34 0.25
N GLN A 263 -20.55 -7.73 1.52
CA GLN A 263 -19.49 -7.22 2.40
C GLN A 263 -18.10 -7.52 1.83
N ALA A 264 -17.86 -8.77 1.42
CA ALA A 264 -16.59 -9.16 0.84
C ALA A 264 -16.30 -8.40 -0.48
N GLY A 265 -17.33 -8.11 -1.29
CA GLY A 265 -17.18 -7.34 -2.52
C GLY A 265 -16.83 -5.87 -2.26
N ARG A 266 -17.40 -5.28 -1.20
CA ARG A 266 -17.05 -3.94 -0.73
C ARG A 266 -15.60 -3.87 -0.25
N LEU A 267 -15.16 -4.84 0.56
CA LEU A 267 -13.77 -4.91 1.03
C LEU A 267 -12.78 -5.03 -0.14
N ALA A 268 -13.05 -5.91 -1.11
CA ALA A 268 -12.20 -6.04 -2.30
C ALA A 268 -12.14 -4.73 -3.13
N ALA A 269 -13.28 -4.02 -3.25
CA ALA A 269 -13.29 -2.71 -3.91
C ALA A 269 -12.49 -1.65 -3.13
N ALA A 270 -12.59 -1.65 -1.80
CA ALA A 270 -11.83 -0.76 -0.92
C ALA A 270 -10.33 -1.02 -1.02
N SER A 271 -9.88 -2.28 -0.99
CA SER A 271 -8.46 -2.64 -1.17
C SER A 271 -7.92 -2.16 -2.51
N ARG A 272 -8.68 -2.32 -3.60
CA ARG A 272 -8.29 -1.79 -4.93
C ARG A 272 -8.20 -0.26 -4.94
N ALA A 273 -9.14 0.42 -4.29
CA ALA A 273 -9.14 1.87 -4.22
C ALA A 273 -7.97 2.40 -3.37
N ALA A 274 -7.67 1.77 -2.22
CA ALA A 274 -6.48 2.07 -1.41
C ALA A 274 -5.21 1.94 -2.24
N TYR A 275 -5.10 0.86 -3.01
CA TYR A 275 -3.98 0.61 -3.90
C TYR A 275 -3.80 1.73 -4.94
N GLN A 276 -4.89 2.16 -5.57
CA GLN A 276 -4.87 3.27 -6.52
C GLN A 276 -4.47 4.60 -5.85
N SER A 277 -4.94 4.87 -4.64
CA SER A 277 -4.55 6.06 -3.89
C SER A 277 -3.05 6.04 -3.52
N HIS A 278 -2.44 4.87 -3.28
CA HIS A 278 -0.97 4.76 -3.16
C HIS A 278 -0.25 5.13 -4.44
N ILE A 279 -0.70 4.63 -5.59
CA ILE A 279 -0.14 5.01 -6.90
C ILE A 279 -0.19 6.54 -7.08
N SER A 280 -1.33 7.16 -6.77
CA SER A 280 -1.48 8.61 -6.86
C SER A 280 -0.62 9.39 -5.85
N ALA A 281 -0.37 8.84 -4.65
CA ALA A 281 0.54 9.44 -3.69
C ALA A 281 1.99 9.48 -4.23
N PHE A 282 2.46 8.39 -4.86
CA PHE A 282 3.78 8.34 -5.49
C PHE A 282 3.88 9.27 -6.71
N GLU A 283 2.84 9.33 -7.55
CA GLU A 283 2.78 10.29 -8.68
C GLU A 283 2.92 11.74 -8.19
N ALA A 284 2.18 12.11 -7.15
CA ALA A 284 2.26 13.44 -6.55
C ALA A 284 3.64 13.69 -5.92
N LEU A 285 4.24 12.70 -5.24
CA LEU A 285 5.56 12.81 -4.63
C LEU A 285 6.67 13.01 -5.68
N ILE A 286 6.60 12.29 -6.80
CA ILE A 286 7.52 12.47 -7.95
C ILE A 286 7.41 13.90 -8.50
N ALA A 287 6.19 14.43 -8.64
CA ALA A 287 5.98 15.81 -9.08
C ALA A 287 6.57 16.84 -8.09
N LEU A 288 6.47 16.58 -6.78
CA LEU A 288 7.12 17.42 -5.76
C LEU A 288 8.64 17.44 -5.90
N HIS A 289 9.26 16.29 -6.20
CA HIS A 289 10.69 16.23 -6.50
C HIS A 289 11.07 17.07 -7.72
N GLU A 290 10.29 17.00 -8.80
CA GLU A 290 10.50 17.81 -10.01
C GLU A 290 10.43 19.31 -9.72
N ASP A 291 9.42 19.73 -8.94
CA ASP A 291 9.25 21.13 -8.56
C ASP A 291 10.35 21.60 -7.61
N PHE A 292 10.76 20.77 -6.66
CA PHE A 292 11.88 21.04 -5.76
C PHE A 292 13.20 21.22 -6.52
N GLU A 293 13.48 20.32 -7.47
CA GLU A 293 14.67 20.37 -8.32
C GLU A 293 14.68 21.59 -9.25
N ALA A 294 13.50 22.03 -9.69
CA ALA A 294 13.31 23.26 -10.46
C ALA A 294 13.36 24.53 -9.59
N GLY A 295 13.44 24.41 -8.27
CA GLY A 295 13.45 25.52 -7.32
C GLY A 295 12.10 26.25 -7.22
N LYS A 296 11.01 25.57 -7.52
CA LYS A 296 9.65 26.09 -7.37
C LYS A 296 9.13 25.86 -5.93
N PRO A 297 8.13 26.62 -5.48
CA PRO A 297 7.42 26.34 -4.23
C PRO A 297 6.69 24.99 -4.32
N LEU A 298 6.66 24.23 -3.24
CA LEU A 298 5.93 22.96 -3.16
C LEU A 298 4.50 23.16 -2.65
N SER A 299 3.54 22.53 -3.32
CA SER A 299 2.16 22.39 -2.84
C SER A 299 1.92 20.95 -2.40
N LEU A 300 1.60 20.74 -1.13
CA LEU A 300 1.38 19.40 -0.58
C LEU A 300 -0.06 18.89 -0.75
N ASP A 301 -0.93 19.65 -1.42
CA ASP A 301 -2.37 19.37 -1.49
C ASP A 301 -2.67 18.01 -2.14
N ASP A 302 -1.94 17.65 -3.21
CA ASP A 302 -2.17 16.40 -3.94
C ASP A 302 -1.71 15.17 -3.14
N VAL A 303 -0.55 15.27 -2.49
CA VAL A 303 -0.09 14.22 -1.56
C VAL A 303 -1.06 14.10 -0.39
N ALA A 304 -1.45 15.22 0.24
CA ALA A 304 -2.38 15.20 1.38
C ALA A 304 -3.73 14.58 1.03
N ARG A 305 -4.26 14.85 -0.18
CA ARG A 305 -5.48 14.23 -0.68
C ARG A 305 -5.33 12.73 -0.83
N ALA A 306 -4.28 12.27 -1.50
CA ALA A 306 -4.02 10.84 -1.71
C ALA A 306 -3.86 10.10 -0.37
N LEU A 307 -3.13 10.68 0.60
CA LEU A 307 -2.99 10.12 1.94
C LEU A 307 -4.32 10.08 2.70
N GLY A 308 -5.16 11.11 2.55
CA GLY A 308 -6.51 11.14 3.12
C GLY A 308 -7.40 10.02 2.57
N GLU A 309 -7.32 9.74 1.26
CA GLU A 309 -8.04 8.63 0.64
C GLU A 309 -7.52 7.27 1.12
N ILE A 310 -6.20 7.07 1.22
CA ILE A 310 -5.61 5.84 1.78
C ILE A 310 -6.19 5.57 3.17
N ARG A 311 -6.20 6.59 4.04
CA ARG A 311 -6.74 6.47 5.39
C ARG A 311 -8.24 6.14 5.39
N LEU A 312 -9.03 6.80 4.55
CA LEU A 312 -10.46 6.53 4.43
C LEU A 312 -10.71 5.06 4.05
N TRP A 313 -9.90 4.52 3.12
CA TRP A 313 -10.03 3.12 2.73
C TRP A 313 -9.54 2.16 3.82
N ALA A 314 -8.47 2.50 4.54
CA ALA A 314 -8.00 1.71 5.68
C ALA A 314 -9.06 1.65 6.79
N GLU A 315 -9.70 2.77 7.15
CA GLU A 315 -10.81 2.79 8.12
C GLU A 315 -11.98 1.89 7.66
N LEU A 316 -12.25 1.82 6.35
CA LEU A 316 -13.28 0.94 5.81
C LEU A 316 -12.89 -0.55 5.82
N LEU A 317 -11.58 -0.85 5.78
CA LEU A 317 -11.04 -2.21 5.85
C LEU A 317 -10.92 -2.70 7.29
N GLU A 318 -10.64 -1.79 8.24
CA GLU A 318 -10.61 -2.02 9.68
C GLU A 318 -12.00 -2.17 10.34
N GLU A 319 -13.10 -2.03 9.59
CA GLU A 319 -14.43 -2.42 10.07
C GLU A 319 -14.68 -3.94 9.87
N PRO A 320 -14.31 -4.82 10.84
CA PRO A 320 -15.09 -6.02 11.08
C PRO A 320 -15.67 -6.00 12.49
N ASP A 321 -16.96 -6.31 12.56
CA ASP A 321 -17.81 -6.42 13.75
C ASP A 321 -18.11 -5.09 14.45
N GLY A 322 -19.41 -4.87 14.65
CA GLY A 322 -19.93 -3.57 15.05
C GLY A 322 -19.31 -3.01 16.32
N GLN A 323 -19.35 -1.68 16.39
CA GLN A 323 -19.47 -0.96 17.65
C GLN A 323 -20.69 -1.51 18.43
N ALA A 324 -20.52 -2.65 19.08
CA ALA A 324 -21.43 -3.20 20.06
C ALA A 324 -20.76 -3.05 21.42
N ALA A 325 -21.29 -2.09 22.17
CA ALA A 325 -21.14 -1.90 23.61
C ALA A 325 -19.79 -1.38 24.14
N GLU A 326 -19.58 -0.08 24.00
CA GLU A 326 -19.04 0.69 25.12
C GLU A 326 -19.88 1.96 25.31
N GLU A 327 -21.14 1.76 25.70
CA GLU A 327 -21.92 2.74 26.46
C GLU A 327 -23.19 2.06 26.96
N ALA A 328 -23.16 1.60 28.20
CA ALA A 328 -24.36 1.47 29.02
C ALA A 328 -24.06 2.16 30.37
N PRO A 329 -25.02 2.90 30.93
CA PRO A 329 -24.83 3.77 32.10
C PRO A 329 -24.56 3.04 33.41
#